data_AF-A0A7C3AWI1-F1
#
_entry.id   AF-A0A7C3AWI1-F1
#
_cell.length_a   1.000
_cell.length_b   1.000
_cell.length_c   1.000
_cell.angle_alpha   90.00
_cell.angle_beta   90.00
_cell.angle_gamma   90.00
#
_symmetry.space_group_name_H-M   'P 1'
#
loop_
_entity.id
_entity.type
_entity.pdbx_description
1 polymer ?
#
loop_
_entity_poly.entity_id
_entity_poly.type
_entity_poly.pdbx_seq_one_letter_code
_entity_poly.pdbx_strand_id
1 'polypeptide(L)'
;MEGTHLAAVCGIYCGACPIYRVRHDTERKNAERILQRLSEQLEIPVEEVACEGCLHGQRSSVAFDRCEIAQCAAGKSGVSRCSDCPDFPCELITSFCNSGVPHHNDSLKNIRRQQQIGVYEWCQEEYERVRCHFCGVSLDWYARTCHRCGTNNANQMTGFLKTSPPTYTYYRA
;
A
#
# COMPACT_ATOMS: atom_id res chain seq x y z
N MET A 1 5.97 2.04 18.29
CA MET A 1 6.66 0.99 17.51
C MET A 1 6.83 1.53 16.10
N GLU A 2 8.07 1.63 15.64
CA GLU A 2 8.40 2.18 14.32
C GLU A 2 7.80 1.30 13.21
N GLY A 3 7.28 1.91 12.14
CA GLY A 3 6.76 1.19 10.96
C GLY A 3 5.30 0.69 11.01
N THR A 4 4.63 0.64 12.17
CA THR A 4 3.22 0.17 12.23
C THR A 4 2.22 1.13 11.56
N HIS A 5 2.61 2.39 11.36
CA HIS A 5 1.82 3.37 10.60
C HIS A 5 1.69 3.01 9.10
N LEU A 6 2.52 2.09 8.60
CA LEU A 6 2.45 1.55 7.24
C LEU A 6 1.44 0.40 7.11
N ALA A 7 0.93 -0.15 8.21
CA ALA A 7 -0.20 -1.07 8.17
C ALA A 7 -1.49 -0.26 8.02
N ALA A 8 -1.99 -0.16 6.78
CA ALA A 8 -3.20 0.59 6.48
C ALA A 8 -4.43 0.03 7.22
N VAL A 9 -5.46 0.87 7.35
CA VAL A 9 -6.74 0.49 7.96
C VAL A 9 -7.29 -0.78 7.31
N CYS A 10 -7.20 -0.89 5.98
CA CYS A 10 -7.67 -2.01 5.18
C CYS A 10 -6.73 -3.24 5.17
N GLY A 11 -5.63 -3.23 5.94
CA GLY A 11 -4.67 -4.35 5.98
C GLY A 11 -3.69 -4.40 4.80
N ILE A 12 -3.59 -3.34 4.02
CA ILE A 12 -2.58 -3.20 2.96
C ILE A 12 -1.29 -2.59 3.52
N TYR A 13 -0.13 -3.02 3.03
CA TYR A 13 1.17 -2.51 3.47
C TYR A 13 1.63 -1.29 2.67
N CYS A 14 1.44 -0.08 3.20
CA CYS A 14 1.79 1.17 2.52
C CYS A 14 3.26 1.28 2.12
N GLY A 15 4.16 0.54 2.76
CA GLY A 15 5.58 0.50 2.39
C GLY A 15 5.84 0.04 0.95
N ALA A 16 4.85 -0.53 0.26
CA ALA A 16 4.88 -0.87 -1.18
C ALA A 16 3.80 -0.16 -2.01
N CYS A 17 3.16 0.88 -1.47
CA CYS A 17 2.27 1.76 -2.22
C CYS A 17 3.07 2.67 -3.17
N PRO A 18 2.72 2.81 -4.46
CA PRO A 18 3.40 3.72 -5.38
C PRO A 18 3.49 5.18 -4.88
N ILE A 19 2.42 5.68 -4.24
CA ILE A 19 2.35 7.06 -3.70
C ILE A 19 3.35 7.24 -2.54
N TYR A 20 3.47 6.22 -1.69
CA TYR A 20 4.47 6.23 -0.61
C TYR A 20 5.88 6.08 -1.21
N ARG A 21 6.10 5.08 -2.06
CA ARG A 21 7.41 4.79 -2.66
C ARG A 21 7.99 5.98 -3.40
N VAL A 22 7.21 6.71 -4.19
CA VAL A 22 7.74 7.79 -5.02
C VAL A 22 8.39 8.91 -4.19
N ARG A 23 7.93 9.14 -2.96
CA ARG A 23 8.53 10.11 -2.03
C ARG A 23 9.74 9.55 -1.29
N HIS A 24 9.68 8.27 -0.92
CA HIS A 24 10.68 7.63 -0.06
C HIS A 24 11.82 6.95 -0.83
N ASP A 25 11.68 6.76 -2.16
CA ASP A 25 12.71 6.24 -3.06
C ASP A 25 13.54 7.36 -3.70
N THR A 26 14.52 7.90 -2.99
CA THR A 26 15.34 9.04 -3.49
C THR A 26 16.11 8.74 -4.79
N GLU A 27 16.46 7.48 -5.04
CA GLU A 27 17.24 7.04 -6.21
C GLU A 27 16.37 6.62 -7.41
N ARG A 28 15.07 6.91 -7.36
CA ARG A 28 14.10 6.41 -8.35
C ARG A 28 14.11 7.28 -9.61
N LYS A 29 14.74 6.78 -10.67
CA LYS A 29 14.87 7.46 -11.98
C LYS A 29 13.56 7.91 -12.63
N ASN A 30 12.42 7.33 -12.25
CA ASN A 30 11.11 7.69 -12.79
C ASN A 30 10.21 8.44 -11.79
N ALA A 31 10.77 8.97 -10.70
CA ALA A 31 10.01 9.64 -9.63
C ALA A 31 9.20 10.83 -10.15
N GLU A 32 9.84 11.75 -10.90
CA GLU A 32 9.17 12.93 -11.47
C GLU A 32 7.94 12.57 -12.30
N ARG A 33 8.06 11.57 -13.18
CA ARG A 33 6.95 11.09 -14.02
C ARG A 33 5.81 10.51 -13.18
N ILE A 34 6.12 9.77 -12.12
CA ILE A 34 5.10 9.17 -11.24
C ILE A 34 4.40 10.28 -10.44
N LEU A 35 5.15 11.24 -9.91
CA LEU A 35 4.61 12.40 -9.18
C LEU A 35 3.68 13.23 -10.07
N GLN A 36 4.07 13.52 -11.31
CA GLN A 36 3.25 14.27 -12.25
C GLN A 36 1.91 13.59 -12.50
N ARG A 37 1.91 12.28 -12.74
CA ARG A 37 0.68 11.50 -12.93
C ARG A 37 -0.20 11.48 -11.68
N LEU A 38 0.42 11.35 -10.50
CA LEU A 38 -0.32 11.39 -9.24
C LEU A 38 -0.95 12.74 -8.99
N SER A 39 -0.23 13.82 -9.28
CA SER A 39 -0.74 15.20 -9.21
C SER A 39 -1.97 15.38 -10.09
N GLU A 40 -1.91 14.94 -11.36
CA GLU A 40 -3.04 15.00 -12.30
C GLU A 40 -4.24 14.16 -11.83
N GLN A 41 -4.00 12.95 -11.33
CA GLN A 41 -5.07 12.05 -10.88
C GLN A 41 -5.73 12.49 -9.57
N LEU A 42 -4.96 13.10 -8.67
CA LEU A 42 -5.44 13.57 -7.38
C LEU A 42 -5.93 15.03 -7.44
N GLU A 43 -5.70 15.73 -8.55
CA GLU A 43 -6.01 17.15 -8.75
C GLU A 43 -5.35 18.04 -7.68
N ILE A 44 -4.09 17.77 -7.35
CA ILE A 44 -3.27 18.53 -6.39
C ILE A 44 -1.91 18.90 -6.98
N PRO A 45 -1.23 19.96 -6.50
CA PRO A 45 0.15 20.27 -6.90
C PRO A 45 1.11 19.12 -6.66
N VAL A 46 2.15 18.98 -7.52
CA VAL A 46 3.17 17.93 -7.41
C VAL A 46 3.87 17.95 -6.05
N GLU A 47 4.11 19.14 -5.52
CA GLU A 47 4.74 19.38 -4.21
C GLU A 47 3.87 18.90 -3.05
N GLU A 48 2.56 18.78 -3.27
CA GLU A 48 1.58 18.30 -2.30
C GLU A 48 1.32 16.79 -2.42
N VAL A 49 1.92 16.10 -3.40
CA VAL A 49 1.91 14.64 -3.49
C VAL A 49 2.86 14.05 -2.42
N ALA A 50 2.41 14.11 -1.17
CA ALA A 50 3.13 13.61 -0.01
C ALA A 50 2.31 12.52 0.70
N CYS A 51 2.96 11.38 0.97
CA CYS A 51 2.36 10.27 1.70
C CYS A 51 3.37 9.67 2.66
N GLU A 52 3.03 9.71 3.94
CA GLU A 52 3.85 9.13 5.02
C GLU A 52 3.31 7.78 5.51
N GLY A 53 2.31 7.24 4.82
CA GLY A 53 1.69 5.94 5.11
C GLY A 53 0.35 6.07 5.83
N CYS A 54 -0.58 5.15 5.55
CA CYS A 54 -2.01 5.29 5.83
C CYS A 54 -2.37 5.72 7.28
N LEU A 55 -1.59 5.31 8.28
CA LEU A 55 -1.81 5.68 9.68
C LEU A 55 -0.72 6.59 10.26
N HIS A 56 0.00 7.31 9.41
CA HIS A 56 0.91 8.36 9.85
C HIS A 56 0.09 9.59 10.26
N GLY A 57 -0.02 9.82 11.56
CA GLY A 57 -0.95 10.82 12.10
C GLY A 57 -2.41 10.45 11.83
N GLN A 58 -3.32 11.43 11.88
CA GLN A 58 -4.76 11.21 11.65
C GLN A 58 -5.19 11.33 10.17
N ARG A 59 -4.32 11.77 9.24
CA ARG A 59 -4.72 12.17 7.86
C ARG A 59 -3.57 12.05 6.85
N SER A 60 -3.25 10.83 6.44
CA SER A 60 -1.96 10.57 5.77
C SER A 60 -1.95 10.58 4.23
N SER A 61 -3.05 10.97 3.59
CA SER A 61 -3.08 11.27 2.14
C SER A 61 -4.42 11.92 1.75
N VAL A 62 -4.50 12.58 0.60
CA VAL A 62 -5.76 13.04 -0.01
C VAL A 62 -6.79 11.91 -0.15
N ALA A 63 -6.32 10.68 -0.32
CA ALA A 63 -7.17 9.51 -0.41
C ALA A 63 -7.76 9.09 0.95
N PHE A 64 -7.17 9.47 2.08
CA PHE A 64 -7.60 9.04 3.41
C PHE A 64 -8.97 9.60 3.78
N ASP A 65 -9.16 10.91 3.59
CA ASP A 65 -10.42 11.59 3.94
C ASP A 65 -11.60 11.14 3.05
N ARG A 66 -11.31 10.59 1.87
CA ARG A 66 -12.30 10.02 0.93
C ARG A 66 -12.42 8.49 1.03
N CYS A 67 -11.68 7.85 1.93
CA CYS A 67 -11.66 6.40 2.07
C CYS A 67 -12.77 5.93 3.03
N GLU A 68 -13.78 5.24 2.51
CA GLU A 68 -14.88 4.70 3.31
C GLU A 68 -14.42 3.74 4.43
N ILE A 69 -13.37 2.95 4.18
CA ILE A 69 -12.80 2.04 5.18
C ILE A 69 -12.16 2.82 6.33
N ALA A 70 -11.43 3.90 6.02
CA ALA A 70 -10.83 4.76 7.03
C ALA A 70 -11.90 5.48 7.86
N GLN A 71 -12.93 6.03 7.21
CA GLN A 71 -14.06 6.66 7.88
C GLN A 71 -14.82 5.68 8.78
N CYS A 72 -15.04 4.45 8.31
CA CYS A 72 -15.68 3.39 9.09
C CYS A 72 -14.89 3.05 10.38
N ALA A 73 -13.57 2.92 10.29
CA ALA A 73 -12.73 2.70 11.46
C ALA A 73 -12.76 3.90 12.43
N ALA A 74 -12.62 5.12 11.91
CA ALA A 74 -12.66 6.34 12.71
C ALA A 74 -13.99 6.54 13.46
N GLY A 75 -15.10 6.01 12.93
CA GLY A 75 -16.41 6.03 13.57
C GLY A 75 -16.60 5.01 14.69
N LYS A 76 -15.62 4.14 14.98
CA LYS A 76 -15.72 3.08 15.98
C LYS A 76 -14.70 3.26 17.09
N SER A 77 -15.17 3.23 18.33
CA SER A 77 -14.29 3.33 19.50
C SER A 77 -13.31 2.16 19.55
N GLY A 78 -12.01 2.46 19.71
CA GLY A 78 -10.95 1.46 19.82
C GLY A 78 -10.54 0.78 18.50
N VAL A 79 -11.07 1.22 17.35
CA VAL A 79 -10.75 0.61 16.05
C VAL A 79 -9.82 1.53 15.25
N SER A 80 -8.53 1.17 15.17
CA SER A 80 -7.57 1.88 14.31
C SER A 80 -7.40 1.21 12.95
N ARG A 81 -7.60 -0.11 12.91
CA ARG A 81 -7.48 -0.97 11.73
C ARG A 81 -8.62 -1.97 11.69
N CYS A 82 -8.89 -2.53 10.51
CA CYS A 82 -9.80 -3.66 10.40
C CYS A 82 -9.35 -4.88 11.23
N SER A 83 -8.06 -5.01 11.57
CA SER A 83 -7.56 -6.05 12.47
C SER A 83 -8.02 -5.89 13.92
N ASP A 84 -8.31 -4.66 14.36
CA ASP A 84 -8.85 -4.35 15.69
C ASP A 84 -10.39 -4.44 15.71
N CYS A 85 -11.04 -4.53 14.54
CA CYS A 85 -12.48 -4.41 14.40
C CYS A 85 -13.18 -5.72 14.78
N PRO A 86 -14.11 -5.73 15.75
CA PRO A 86 -14.83 -6.94 16.15
C PRO A 86 -15.77 -7.47 15.05
N ASP A 87 -16.17 -6.61 14.11
CA ASP A 87 -17.02 -7.00 12.98
C ASP A 87 -16.22 -7.64 11.83
N PHE A 88 -14.90 -7.78 11.95
CA PHE A 88 -14.08 -8.36 10.89
C PHE A 88 -14.26 -9.89 10.81
N PRO A 89 -14.44 -10.48 9.60
CA PRO A 89 -14.60 -9.80 8.31
C PRO A 89 -16.03 -9.28 8.10
N CYS A 90 -16.17 -8.03 7.67
CA CYS A 90 -17.45 -7.42 7.30
C CYS A 90 -17.59 -7.25 5.78
N GLU A 91 -18.79 -6.88 5.33
CA GLU A 91 -19.08 -6.69 3.90
C GLU A 91 -18.18 -5.64 3.25
N LEU A 92 -17.96 -4.49 3.92
CA LEU A 92 -17.14 -3.39 3.40
C LEU A 92 -15.72 -3.85 3.01
N ILE A 93 -15.03 -4.54 3.92
CA ILE A 93 -13.66 -5.00 3.66
C ILE A 93 -13.61 -6.20 2.72
N THR A 94 -14.66 -7.04 2.73
CA THR A 94 -14.77 -8.19 1.81
C THR A 94 -15.00 -7.72 0.38
N SER A 95 -15.90 -6.77 0.17
CA SER A 95 -16.14 -6.09 -1.11
C SER A 95 -14.89 -5.37 -1.61
N PHE A 96 -14.16 -4.66 -0.74
CA PHE A 96 -12.87 -4.05 -1.09
C PHE A 96 -11.86 -5.08 -1.59
N CYS A 97 -11.71 -6.20 -0.87
CA CYS A 97 -10.83 -7.30 -1.24
C CYS A 97 -11.19 -7.93 -2.60
N ASN A 98 -12.48 -7.90 -2.97
CA ASN A 98 -13.01 -8.48 -4.21
C ASN A 98 -13.23 -7.45 -5.33
N SER A 99 -12.77 -6.21 -5.16
CA SER A 99 -12.95 -5.11 -6.14
C SER A 99 -12.26 -5.33 -7.49
N GLY A 100 -11.49 -6.40 -7.66
CA GLY A 100 -10.70 -6.69 -8.87
C GLY A 100 -9.40 -5.88 -8.99
N VAL A 101 -9.13 -5.00 -8.03
CA VAL A 101 -7.87 -4.25 -7.95
C VAL A 101 -6.79 -5.14 -7.31
N PRO A 102 -5.67 -5.44 -8.00
CA PRO A 102 -4.80 -6.54 -7.59
C PRO A 102 -4.18 -6.43 -6.19
N HIS A 103 -3.79 -5.23 -5.76
CA HIS A 103 -3.22 -5.03 -4.42
C HIS A 103 -4.26 -5.06 -3.30
N HIS A 104 -5.56 -5.05 -3.60
CA HIS A 104 -6.62 -5.22 -2.61
C HIS A 104 -6.83 -6.71 -2.25
N ASN A 105 -6.47 -7.64 -3.13
CA ASN A 105 -6.77 -9.07 -3.00
C ASN A 105 -6.19 -9.72 -1.74
N ASP A 106 -5.10 -9.19 -1.21
CA ASP A 106 -4.45 -9.72 -0.01
C ASP A 106 -5.00 -9.13 1.29
N SER A 107 -5.94 -8.17 1.25
CA SER A 107 -6.43 -7.43 2.42
C SER A 107 -6.96 -8.36 3.50
N LEU A 108 -7.90 -9.27 3.18
CA LEU A 108 -8.46 -10.21 4.17
C LEU A 108 -7.39 -11.15 4.75
N LYS A 109 -6.45 -11.61 3.92
CA LYS A 109 -5.34 -12.46 4.36
C LYS A 109 -4.42 -11.71 5.32
N ASN A 110 -4.06 -10.48 4.97
CA ASN A 110 -3.19 -9.64 5.76
C ASN A 110 -3.83 -9.26 7.11
N ILE A 111 -5.12 -8.90 7.12
CA ILE A 111 -5.82 -8.57 8.38
C ILE A 111 -5.83 -9.78 9.32
N ARG A 112 -6.14 -10.98 8.82
CA ARG A 112 -6.04 -12.22 9.62
C ARG A 112 -4.63 -12.46 10.13
N ARG A 113 -3.60 -12.19 9.30
CA ARG A 113 -2.21 -12.33 9.73
C ARG A 113 -1.86 -11.35 10.85
N GLN A 114 -2.27 -10.09 10.73
CA GLN A 114 -2.10 -9.08 11.79
C GLN A 114 -2.76 -9.51 13.11
N GLN A 115 -3.96 -10.11 13.07
CA GLN A 115 -4.63 -10.65 14.26
C GLN A 115 -3.88 -11.82 14.91
N GLN A 116 -3.18 -12.62 14.10
CA GLN A 116 -2.45 -13.81 14.58
C GLN A 116 -1.10 -13.47 15.19
N ILE A 117 -0.35 -12.56 14.57
CA ILE A 117 1.06 -12.33 14.94
C ILE A 117 1.34 -10.92 15.48
N GLY A 118 0.35 -10.03 15.45
CA GLY A 118 0.55 -8.63 15.75
C GLY A 118 0.87 -7.80 14.51
N VAL A 119 0.51 -6.51 14.56
CA VAL A 119 0.70 -5.57 13.45
C VAL A 119 2.18 -5.30 13.20
N TYR A 120 2.99 -5.25 14.24
CA TYR A 120 4.42 -4.94 14.12
C TYR A 120 5.15 -6.06 13.37
N GLU A 121 4.96 -7.30 13.81
CA GLU A 121 5.53 -8.50 13.21
C GLU A 121 5.07 -8.66 11.77
N TRP A 122 3.77 -8.44 11.50
CA TRP A 122 3.25 -8.43 10.13
C TRP A 122 3.90 -7.36 9.26
N CYS A 123 4.13 -6.14 9.76
CA CYS A 123 4.86 -5.11 9.02
C CYS A 123 6.29 -5.56 8.68
N GLN A 124 6.98 -6.31 9.56
CA GLN A 124 8.31 -6.84 9.24
C GLN A 124 8.25 -7.90 8.14
N GLU A 125 7.26 -8.81 8.18
CA GLU A 125 7.04 -9.80 7.11
C GLU A 125 6.82 -9.11 5.75
N GLU A 126 5.99 -8.08 5.74
CA GLU A 126 5.68 -7.31 4.53
C GLU A 126 6.87 -6.48 4.04
N TYR A 127 7.62 -5.88 4.96
CA TYR A 127 8.85 -5.16 4.63
C TYR A 127 9.83 -6.06 3.90
N GLU A 128 10.10 -7.27 4.40
CA GLU A 128 10.99 -8.21 3.73
C GLU A 128 10.40 -8.74 2.42
N ARG A 129 9.09 -9.00 2.38
CA ARG A 129 8.39 -9.48 1.17
C ARG A 129 8.56 -8.55 -0.02
N VAL A 130 8.55 -7.24 0.21
CA VAL A 130 8.57 -6.23 -0.88
C VAL A 130 9.98 -5.81 -1.27
N ARG A 131 11.03 -6.37 -0.65
CA ARG A 131 12.41 -6.05 -1.00
C ARG A 131 12.88 -6.85 -2.20
N CYS A 132 13.63 -6.18 -3.08
CA CYS A 132 14.36 -6.84 -4.14
C CYS A 132 15.36 -7.82 -3.53
N HIS A 133 15.28 -9.11 -3.88
CA HIS A 133 16.20 -10.12 -3.32
C HIS A 133 17.67 -9.89 -3.67
N PHE A 134 17.95 -9.10 -4.72
CA PHE A 134 19.32 -8.87 -5.17
C PHE A 134 19.98 -7.67 -4.49
N CYS A 135 19.32 -6.50 -4.50
CA CYS A 135 19.90 -5.27 -3.95
C CYS A 135 19.22 -4.76 -2.68
N GLY A 136 18.14 -5.39 -2.23
CA GLY A 136 17.46 -5.06 -0.97
C GLY A 136 16.65 -3.77 -0.98
N VAL A 137 16.55 -3.04 -2.09
CA VAL A 137 15.66 -1.88 -2.17
C VAL A 137 14.20 -2.34 -2.07
N SER A 138 13.35 -1.60 -1.35
CA SER A 138 11.92 -1.92 -1.36
C SER A 138 11.27 -1.49 -2.67
N LEU A 139 10.30 -2.29 -3.09
CA LEU A 139 9.61 -2.19 -4.36
C LEU A 139 8.14 -1.86 -4.11
N ASP A 140 7.50 -1.19 -5.06
CA ASP A 140 6.04 -1.10 -5.07
C ASP A 140 5.40 -2.39 -5.61
N TRP A 141 4.13 -2.63 -5.27
CA TRP A 141 3.39 -3.85 -5.63
C TRP A 141 3.37 -4.17 -7.13
N TYR A 142 3.61 -3.17 -7.98
CA TYR A 142 3.55 -3.31 -9.43
C TYR A 142 4.93 -3.38 -10.10
N ALA A 143 6.01 -3.29 -9.33
CA ALA A 143 7.37 -3.32 -9.86
C ALA A 143 7.75 -4.74 -10.32
N ARG A 144 7.66 -4.99 -11.63
CA ARG A 144 8.19 -6.20 -12.27
C ARG A 144 9.71 -6.21 -12.35
N THR A 145 10.32 -5.03 -12.41
CA THR A 145 11.76 -4.84 -12.51
C THR A 145 12.21 -3.89 -11.41
N CYS A 146 13.31 -4.22 -10.74
CA CYS A 146 13.89 -3.36 -9.72
C CYS A 146 14.35 -2.04 -10.34
N HIS A 147 13.84 -0.91 -9.82
CA HIS A 147 14.22 0.43 -10.29
C HIS A 147 15.70 0.77 -10.02
N ARG A 148 16.34 0.06 -9.08
CA ARG A 148 17.76 0.25 -8.71
C ARG A 148 18.70 -0.66 -9.49
N CYS A 149 18.50 -1.98 -9.46
CA CYS A 149 19.45 -2.96 -10.01
C CYS A 149 18.98 -3.66 -11.30
N GLY A 150 17.76 -3.43 -11.76
CA GLY A 150 17.25 -4.04 -12.99
C GLY A 150 16.86 -5.53 -12.90
N THR A 151 17.02 -6.17 -11.75
CA THR A 151 16.59 -7.57 -11.55
C THR A 151 15.08 -7.71 -11.75
N ASN A 152 14.65 -8.80 -12.39
CA ASN A 152 13.24 -9.17 -12.54
C ASN A 152 12.69 -9.72 -11.21
N ASN A 153 11.65 -9.08 -10.66
CA ASN A 153 11.00 -9.45 -9.41
C ASN A 153 9.55 -9.94 -9.62
N ALA A 154 9.14 -10.27 -10.85
CA ALA A 154 7.77 -10.71 -11.13
C ALA A 154 7.35 -11.93 -10.29
N ASN A 155 8.28 -12.85 -10.01
CA ASN A 155 8.03 -14.03 -9.18
C ASN A 155 7.84 -13.69 -7.68
N GLN A 156 8.47 -12.61 -7.21
CA GLN A 156 8.35 -12.16 -5.83
C GLN A 156 7.02 -11.44 -5.58
N MET A 157 6.46 -10.79 -6.62
CA MET A 157 5.21 -10.04 -6.57
C MET A 157 4.00 -10.86 -7.07
N THR A 158 4.09 -12.19 -7.07
CA THR A 158 3.06 -13.12 -7.60
C THR A 158 1.70 -13.01 -6.90
N GLY A 159 1.61 -12.43 -5.69
CA GLY A 159 0.35 -12.06 -5.04
C GLY A 159 -0.35 -10.85 -5.68
N PHE A 160 0.44 -9.89 -6.16
CA PHE A 160 0.00 -8.60 -6.69
C PHE A 160 -0.15 -8.56 -8.22
N LEU A 161 0.53 -9.45 -8.94
CA LEU A 161 0.65 -9.41 -10.40
C LEU A 161 -0.22 -10.46 -11.14
N LYS A 162 -1.21 -11.06 -10.46
CA LYS A 162 -2.01 -12.20 -10.98
C LYS A 162 -2.90 -11.87 -12.18
N THR A 163 -3.10 -10.60 -12.51
CA THR A 163 -3.94 -10.17 -13.64
C THR A 163 -3.16 -9.23 -14.56
N SER A 164 -3.67 -9.07 -15.79
CA SER A 164 -3.21 -8.06 -16.77
C SER A 164 -2.94 -6.72 -16.08
N PRO A 165 -1.92 -5.95 -16.51
CA PRO A 165 -1.49 -4.74 -15.82
C PRO A 165 -2.71 -3.87 -15.52
N PRO A 166 -2.92 -3.47 -14.24
CA PRO A 166 -4.11 -2.70 -13.86
C PRO A 166 -4.18 -1.46 -14.74
N THR A 167 -5.39 -1.02 -15.10
CA THR A 167 -5.62 0.21 -15.86
C THR A 167 -5.06 1.45 -15.14
N TYR A 168 -4.85 1.37 -13.82
CA TYR A 168 -4.06 2.31 -13.03
C TYR A 168 -2.57 2.21 -13.35
N THR A 169 -2.14 2.91 -14.38
CA THR A 169 -0.77 2.81 -14.88
C THR A 169 0.05 4.07 -14.64
N TYR A 170 0.56 4.19 -13.42
CA TYR A 170 1.73 5.02 -13.11
C TYR A 170 2.96 4.67 -13.99
N TYR A 171 2.93 3.50 -14.65
CA TYR A 171 4.05 2.92 -15.41
C TYR A 171 3.86 2.76 -16.92
N ARG A 172 2.66 2.99 -17.51
CA ARG A 172 2.52 2.91 -18.98
C ARG A 172 3.31 4.04 -19.62
N ALA A 173 4.09 3.76 -20.65
CA ALA A 173 4.77 4.79 -21.42
C ALA A 173 3.73 5.76 -21.99
#